data_AF-A0A317JZ22-F1
#
_entry.id   AF-A0A317JZ22-F1
#
_cell.length_a   1.000
_cell.length_b   1.000
_cell.length_c   1.000
_cell.angle_alpha   90.00
_cell.angle_beta   90.00
_cell.angle_gamma   90.00
#
_symmetry.space_group_name_H-M   'P 1'
#
loop_
_entity.id
_entity.type
_entity.pdbx_description
1 polymer ?
#
loop_
_entity_poly.entity_id
_entity_poly.type
_entity_poly.pdbx_seq_one_letter_code
_entity_poly.pdbx_strand_id
1 'polypeptide(L)'
;MAASARRMAVFDLDDTLVRGDSFGQFTRGLLFHQRWRAAVPLVLAPLLAPMLFLPPTRRVAITGFLWLASAGLSEAQFTVLAEQFAAIHAQKRITVALDRLHHHLAAGDRVIIVTACADRSPPPSAPTWAWARWRW
;
A
#
# COMPACT_ATOMS: atom_id res chain seq x y z
N MET A 1 31.21 26.06 -13.46
CA MET A 1 30.44 24.88 -13.92
C MET A 1 29.04 24.99 -13.36
N ALA A 2 28.04 25.31 -14.19
CA ALA A 2 26.65 25.33 -13.74
C ALA A 2 26.21 23.88 -13.49
N ALA A 3 25.80 23.56 -12.26
CA ALA A 3 25.16 22.30 -11.98
C ALA A 3 23.88 22.23 -12.83
N SER A 4 23.85 21.34 -13.82
CA SER A 4 22.63 21.04 -14.55
C SER A 4 21.60 20.56 -13.54
N ALA A 5 20.56 21.36 -13.30
CA ALA A 5 19.48 20.98 -12.41
C ALA A 5 18.76 19.78 -13.02
N ARG A 6 19.08 18.58 -12.54
CA ARG A 6 18.42 17.34 -12.98
C ARG A 6 16.93 17.45 -12.69
N ARG A 7 16.10 17.38 -13.74
CA ARG A 7 14.64 17.48 -13.57
C ARG A 7 14.14 16.28 -12.78
N MET A 8 13.04 16.48 -12.07
CA MET A 8 12.42 15.47 -11.22
C MET A 8 10.98 15.25 -11.68
N ALA A 9 10.59 13.99 -11.86
CA ALA A 9 9.24 13.57 -12.17
C ALA A 9 8.68 12.78 -11.00
N VAL A 10 7.54 13.22 -10.48
CA VAL A 10 6.87 12.59 -9.33
C VAL A 10 5.60 11.92 -9.82
N PHE A 11 5.45 10.64 -9.51
CA PHE A 11 4.28 9.83 -9.84
C PHE A 11 3.62 9.32 -8.56
N ASP A 12 2.30 9.37 -8.50
CA ASP A 12 1.55 8.53 -7.57
C ASP A 12 1.46 7.10 -8.12
N LEU A 13 1.10 6.13 -7.28
CA LEU A 13 0.94 4.72 -7.65
C LEU A 13 -0.51 4.41 -8.04
N ASP A 14 -1.41 4.54 -7.07
CA ASP A 14 -2.81 4.11 -7.18
C ASP A 14 -3.59 5.06 -8.08
N ASP A 15 -4.36 4.50 -9.01
CA ASP A 15 -5.07 5.22 -10.08
C ASP A 15 -4.18 6.14 -10.97
N THR A 16 -2.86 6.01 -10.86
CA THR A 16 -1.89 6.75 -11.67
C THR A 16 -1.01 5.81 -12.50
N LEU A 17 -0.23 4.94 -11.87
CA LEU A 17 0.60 3.93 -12.55
C LEU A 17 -0.11 2.58 -12.66
N VAL A 18 -0.96 2.27 -11.68
CA VAL A 18 -1.75 1.04 -11.62
C VAL A 18 -3.19 1.40 -11.27
N ARG A 19 -4.16 0.73 -11.91
CA ARG A 19 -5.58 1.03 -11.69
C ARG A 19 -6.10 0.46 -10.38
N GLY A 20 -6.78 1.31 -9.62
CA GLY A 20 -7.47 1.01 -8.37
C GLY A 20 -6.59 1.18 -7.14
N ASP A 21 -7.26 1.17 -5.99
CA ASP A 21 -6.66 1.31 -4.65
C ASP A 21 -5.99 -0.01 -4.22
N SER A 22 -4.65 -0.05 -4.24
CA SER A 22 -3.85 -1.20 -3.82
C SER A 22 -4.12 -1.56 -2.35
N PHE A 23 -4.13 -0.56 -1.46
CA PHE A 23 -4.25 -0.78 -0.02
C PHE A 23 -5.62 -1.36 0.35
N GLY A 24 -6.70 -0.76 -0.15
CA GLY A 24 -8.05 -1.25 0.11
C GLY A 24 -8.30 -2.64 -0.48
N GLN A 25 -7.83 -2.89 -1.71
CA GLN A 25 -7.97 -4.21 -2.34
C GLN A 25 -7.18 -5.30 -1.62
N PHE A 26 -5.94 -5.01 -1.21
CA PHE A 26 -5.13 -5.96 -0.45
C PHE A 26 -5.73 -6.24 0.92
N THR A 27 -6.11 -5.21 1.67
CA THR A 27 -6.74 -5.35 2.99
C THR A 27 -8.03 -6.14 2.91
N ARG A 28 -8.86 -5.89 1.89
CA ARG A 28 -10.06 -6.68 1.61
C ARG A 28 -9.71 -8.14 1.32
N GLY A 29 -8.69 -8.40 0.49
CA GLY A 29 -8.21 -9.74 0.18
C GLY A 29 -7.79 -10.51 1.43
N LEU A 30 -6.99 -9.88 2.30
CA LEU A 30 -6.59 -10.44 3.59
C LEU A 30 -7.80 -10.76 4.48
N LEU A 31 -8.76 -9.83 4.58
CA LEU A 31 -9.95 -10.01 5.41
C LEU A 31 -10.78 -11.25 5.03
N PHE A 32 -10.85 -11.56 3.74
CA PHE A 32 -11.60 -12.71 3.22
C PHE A 32 -10.74 -13.97 3.02
N HIS A 33 -9.41 -13.88 3.16
CA HIS A 33 -8.51 -15.01 3.00
C HIS A 33 -8.74 -16.10 4.06
N GLN A 34 -9.11 -15.73 5.30
CA GLN A 34 -9.33 -16.68 6.40
C GLN A 34 -10.83 -16.81 6.74
N ARG A 35 -11.53 -17.68 6.00
CA ARG A 35 -12.99 -17.87 6.09
C ARG A 35 -13.52 -18.12 7.50
N TRP A 36 -12.79 -18.84 8.36
CA TRP A 36 -13.21 -19.13 9.73
C TRP A 36 -13.09 -17.92 10.68
N ARG A 37 -12.31 -16.89 10.29
CA ARG A 37 -12.13 -15.66 11.06
C ARG A 37 -13.02 -14.52 10.60
N ALA A 38 -13.71 -14.69 9.48
CA ALA A 38 -14.63 -13.69 8.93
C ALA A 38 -15.74 -13.29 9.92
N ALA A 39 -16.02 -14.10 10.95
CA ALA A 39 -16.98 -13.76 12.00
C ALA A 39 -16.60 -12.48 12.78
N VAL A 40 -15.32 -12.28 13.12
CA VAL A 40 -14.90 -11.11 13.91
C VAL A 40 -15.00 -9.81 13.08
N PRO A 41 -14.49 -9.75 11.83
CA PRO A 41 -14.78 -8.65 10.92
C PRO A 41 -16.25 -8.42 10.67
N LEU A 42 -17.07 -9.48 10.57
CA LEU A 42 -18.51 -9.32 10.33
C LEU A 42 -19.21 -8.59 11.48
N VAL A 43 -18.78 -8.83 12.72
CA VAL A 43 -19.30 -8.14 13.91
C VAL A 43 -18.77 -6.72 14.03
N LEU A 44 -17.51 -6.47 13.68
CA LEU A 44 -16.87 -5.16 13.84
C LEU A 44 -17.04 -4.23 12.62
N ALA A 45 -17.33 -4.76 11.44
CA ALA A 45 -17.52 -3.98 10.22
C ALA A 45 -18.67 -2.96 10.34
N PRO A 46 -19.83 -3.26 10.95
CA PRO A 46 -20.89 -2.26 11.18
C PRO A 46 -20.45 -1.09 12.06
N LEU A 47 -19.45 -1.29 12.93
CA LEU A 47 -18.88 -0.23 13.77
C LEU A 47 -17.81 0.58 13.02
N LEU A 48 -16.91 -0.10 12.32
CA LEU A 48 -15.77 0.52 11.65
C LEU A 48 -16.14 1.16 10.29
N ALA A 49 -17.13 0.61 9.57
CA ALA A 49 -17.50 1.11 8.24
C ALA A 49 -18.07 2.54 8.27
N PRO A 50 -18.98 2.91 9.19
CA PRO A 50 -19.43 4.30 9.31
C PRO A 50 -18.29 5.28 9.62
N MET A 51 -17.31 4.83 10.42
CA MET A 51 -16.15 5.64 10.78
C MET A 51 -15.26 5.99 9.58
N LEU A 52 -15.35 5.27 8.45
CA LEU A 52 -14.63 5.61 7.21
C LEU A 52 -15.16 6.88 6.54
N PHE A 53 -16.44 7.21 6.75
CA PHE A 53 -17.08 8.41 6.17
C PHE A 53 -16.83 9.67 6.98
N LEU A 54 -16.36 9.52 8.22
CA LEU A 54 -16.05 10.60 9.15
C LEU A 54 -14.53 10.85 9.13
N PRO A 55 -14.04 11.98 8.58
CA PRO A 55 -12.61 12.28 8.49
C PRO A 55 -11.79 12.06 9.76
N PRO A 56 -12.24 12.48 10.97
CA PRO A 56 -11.44 12.28 12.19
C PRO A 56 -11.30 10.80 12.60
N THR A 57 -12.27 9.97 12.25
CA THR A 57 -12.30 8.55 12.62
C THR A 57 -11.82 7.62 11.50
N ARG A 58 -11.69 8.13 10.28
CA ARG A 58 -11.30 7.35 9.09
C ARG A 58 -9.99 6.62 9.31
N ARG A 59 -9.02 7.25 9.97
CA ARG A 59 -7.73 6.64 10.31
C ARG A 59 -7.90 5.46 11.25
N VAL A 60 -8.68 5.62 12.32
CA VAL A 60 -8.98 4.55 13.29
C VAL A 60 -9.65 3.37 12.60
N ALA A 61 -10.61 3.66 11.70
CA ALA A 61 -11.28 2.64 10.92
C ALA A 61 -10.32 1.85 10.02
N ILE A 62 -9.46 2.56 9.27
CA ILE A 62 -8.44 1.95 8.41
C ILE A 62 -7.50 1.04 9.23
N THR A 63 -6.98 1.54 10.35
CA THR A 63 -6.11 0.76 11.24
C THR A 63 -6.84 -0.46 11.81
N GLY A 64 -8.10 -0.30 12.22
CA GLY A 64 -8.92 -1.40 12.72
C GLY A 64 -9.13 -2.49 11.68
N PHE A 65 -9.48 -2.13 10.45
CA PHE A 65 -9.63 -3.10 9.36
C PHE A 65 -8.32 -3.81 9.02
N LEU A 66 -7.19 -3.08 8.97
CA LEU A 66 -5.89 -3.69 8.71
C LEU A 66 -5.47 -4.65 9.82
N TRP A 67 -5.72 -4.30 11.09
CA TRP A 67 -5.45 -5.17 12.22
C TRP A 67 -6.31 -6.42 12.16
N LEU A 68 -7.61 -6.30 11.86
CA LEU A 68 -8.50 -7.45 11.70
C LEU A 68 -8.08 -8.36 10.55
N ALA A 69 -7.60 -7.77 9.45
CA ALA A 69 -7.12 -8.49 8.28
C ALA A 69 -5.78 -9.19 8.50
N SER A 70 -4.88 -8.61 9.31
CA SER A 70 -3.50 -9.09 9.49
C SER A 70 -3.22 -9.80 10.80
N ALA A 71 -4.08 -9.66 11.82
CA ALA A 71 -3.91 -10.33 13.11
C ALA A 71 -3.69 -11.83 12.89
N GLY A 72 -2.79 -12.46 13.63
CA GLY A 72 -2.52 -13.90 13.53
C GLY A 72 -1.81 -14.37 12.24
N LEU A 73 -1.48 -13.47 11.30
CA LEU A 73 -0.50 -13.77 10.25
C LEU A 73 0.90 -13.63 10.82
N SER A 74 1.79 -14.57 10.50
CA SER A 74 3.22 -14.33 10.67
C SER A 74 3.71 -13.31 9.65
N GLU A 75 4.83 -12.64 9.92
CA GLU A 75 5.44 -11.70 8.97
C GLU A 75 5.75 -12.39 7.62
N ALA A 76 6.20 -13.64 7.65
CA ALA A 76 6.45 -14.43 6.45
C ALA A 76 5.17 -14.68 5.64
N GLN A 77 4.07 -15.07 6.30
CA GLN A 77 2.78 -15.27 5.64
C GLN A 77 2.25 -13.98 5.04
N PHE A 78 2.32 -12.87 5.79
CA PHE A 78 1.93 -11.55 5.28
C PHE A 78 2.75 -11.16 4.05
N THR A 79 4.07 -11.39 4.08
CA THR A 79 4.97 -11.10 2.97
C THR A 79 4.58 -11.88 1.71
N VAL A 80 4.36 -13.19 1.83
CA VAL A 80 3.95 -14.03 0.71
C VAL A 80 2.62 -13.56 0.11
N LEU A 81 1.64 -13.22 0.97
CA LEU A 81 0.35 -12.71 0.50
C LEU A 81 0.47 -11.35 -0.18
N ALA A 82 1.35 -10.47 0.33
CA ALA A 82 1.62 -9.17 -0.27
C ALA A 82 2.28 -9.31 -1.65
N GLU A 83 3.25 -10.21 -1.80
CA GLU A 83 3.92 -10.49 -3.08
C GLU A 83 2.94 -11.07 -4.10
N GLN A 84 2.11 -12.04 -3.69
CA GLN A 84 1.06 -12.62 -4.54
C GLN A 84 0.07 -11.55 -5.00
N PHE A 85 -0.38 -10.68 -4.07
CA PHE A 85 -1.25 -9.57 -4.40
C PHE A 85 -0.58 -8.61 -5.39
N ALA A 86 0.68 -8.22 -5.14
CA ALA A 86 1.42 -7.30 -6.00
C ALA A 86 1.57 -7.84 -7.43
N ALA A 87 1.87 -9.13 -7.59
CA ALA A 87 1.99 -9.78 -8.89
C ALA A 87 0.67 -9.73 -9.69
N ILE A 88 -0.46 -9.96 -9.02
CA ILE A 88 -1.79 -9.86 -9.64
C ILE A 88 -2.15 -8.41 -9.93
N HIS A 89 -1.89 -7.50 -8.98
CA HIS A 89 -2.26 -6.09 -9.07
C HIS A 89 -1.47 -5.37 -10.17
N ALA A 90 -0.20 -5.73 -10.39
CA ALA A 90 0.63 -5.19 -11.47
C ALA A 90 0.08 -5.47 -12.89
N GLN A 91 -0.86 -6.40 -13.04
CA GLN A 91 -1.57 -6.62 -14.30
C GLN A 91 -2.50 -5.46 -14.66
N LYS A 92 -2.90 -4.63 -13.68
CA LYS A 92 -3.77 -3.45 -13.85
C LYS A 92 -3.01 -2.18 -14.22
N ARG A 93 -1.78 -2.31 -14.73
CA ARG A 93 -0.92 -1.19 -15.12
C ARG A 93 -1.61 -0.24 -16.10
N ILE A 94 -1.32 1.05 -15.98
CA ILE A 94 -1.81 2.09 -16.88
C ILE A 94 -0.71 2.41 -17.89
N THR A 95 -0.79 1.81 -19.09
CA THR A 95 0.26 1.85 -20.11
C THR A 95 0.74 3.26 -20.44
N VAL A 96 -0.18 4.19 -20.66
CA VAL A 96 0.16 5.59 -20.98
C VAL A 96 0.95 6.30 -19.85
N ALA A 97 0.69 5.95 -18.59
CA ALA A 97 1.42 6.51 -17.46
C ALA A 97 2.81 5.90 -17.35
N LEU A 98 2.94 4.59 -17.62
CA LEU A 98 4.24 3.92 -17.70
C LEU A 98 5.10 4.44 -18.85
N ASP A 99 4.51 4.73 -20.02
CA ASP A 99 5.24 5.31 -21.15
C ASP A 99 5.82 6.68 -20.80
N ARG A 100 5.06 7.51 -20.07
CA ARG A 100 5.56 8.80 -19.55
C ARG A 100 6.67 8.61 -18.53
N LEU A 101 6.53 7.65 -17.63
CA LEU A 101 7.57 7.31 -16.67
C LEU A 101 8.85 6.86 -17.38
N HIS A 102 8.75 5.98 -18.38
CA HIS A 102 9.88 5.55 -19.20
C HIS A 102 10.51 6.70 -19.97
N HIS A 103 9.72 7.65 -20.47
CA HIS A 103 10.24 8.85 -21.12
C HIS A 103 11.11 9.68 -20.18
N HIS A 104 10.68 9.91 -18.93
CA HIS A 104 11.48 10.61 -17.93
C HIS A 104 12.77 9.85 -17.58
N LEU A 105 12.70 8.52 -17.44
CA LEU A 105 13.89 7.69 -17.23
C LEU A 105 14.88 7.81 -18.41
N ALA A 106 14.39 7.75 -19.65
CA ALA A 106 15.21 7.89 -20.86
C ALA A 106 15.82 9.29 -21.01
N ALA A 107 15.14 10.33 -20.52
CA ALA A 107 15.63 11.70 -20.49
C ALA A 107 16.70 11.96 -19.40
N GLY A 108 16.96 10.98 -18.52
CA GLY A 108 17.89 11.12 -17.39
C GLY A 108 17.30 11.84 -16.17
N ASP A 109 15.99 12.04 -16.15
CA ASP A 109 15.29 12.67 -15.04
C ASP A 109 15.30 11.78 -13.78
N ARG A 110 15.13 12.40 -12.62
CA ARG A 110 14.88 11.66 -11.38
C ARG A 110 13.40 11.31 -11.29
N VAL A 111 13.07 10.03 -11.44
CA VAL A 111 11.70 9.55 -11.16
C VAL A 111 11.56 9.20 -9.68
N ILE A 112 10.52 9.71 -9.03
CA ILE A 112 10.15 9.38 -7.66
C ILE A 112 8.69 8.92 -7.66
N ILE A 113 8.41 7.77 -7.05
CA ILE A 113 7.05 7.32 -6.81
C ILE A 113 6.69 7.69 -5.37
N VAL A 114 5.61 8.46 -5.18
CA VAL A 114 5.11 8.88 -3.87
C VAL A 114 3.74 8.26 -3.70
N THR A 115 3.62 7.30 -2.78
CA THR A 115 2.36 6.60 -2.51
C THR A 115 2.05 6.62 -1.01
N ALA A 116 0.76 6.65 -0.68
CA ALA A 116 0.28 6.42 0.68
C ALA A 116 0.23 4.92 1.05
N CYS A 117 0.52 4.03 0.10
CA CYS A 117 0.67 2.61 0.36
C CYS A 117 1.95 2.35 1.18
N ALA A 118 1.92 1.36 2.06
CA ALA A 118 3.05 1.01 2.92
C ALA A 118 4.30 0.70 2.07
N ASP A 119 5.34 1.53 2.20
CA ASP A 119 6.66 1.28 1.62
C ASP A 119 7.39 0.23 2.46
N ARG A 120 7.98 -0.78 1.80
CA ARG A 120 8.89 -1.75 2.42
C ARG A 120 10.27 -1.65 1.76
N SER A 121 10.85 -0.46 1.79
CA SER A 121 12.29 -0.29 1.60
C SER A 121 13.00 -0.53 2.95
N PRO A 122 13.81 -1.60 3.11
CA PRO A 122 14.49 -1.84 4.39
C PRO A 122 15.69 -0.89 4.55
N PRO A 123 15.88 -0.20 5.71
CA PRO A 123 17.14 0.46 6.02
C PRO A 123 18.20 -0.56 6.47
N PRO A 124 19.49 -0.36 6.14
CA PRO A 124 20.51 -1.41 6.21
C PRO A 124 20.97 -1.86 7.62
N SER A 125 20.35 -1.44 8.74
CA SER A 125 20.92 -1.74 10.08
C SER A 125 20.01 -1.59 11.34
N ALA A 126 18.69 -1.79 11.30
CA ALA A 126 17.85 -1.62 12.50
C ALA A 126 17.39 -2.95 13.17
N PRO A 127 17.43 -3.08 14.52
CA PRO A 127 16.91 -4.24 15.26
C PRO A 127 15.38 -4.24 15.46
N THR A 128 14.85 -5.42 15.79
CA THR A 128 13.49 -5.95 15.52
C THR A 128 12.29 -5.34 16.25
N TRP A 129 12.45 -4.40 17.19
CA TRP A 129 11.32 -3.73 17.88
C TRP A 129 10.90 -2.40 17.24
N ALA A 130 11.71 -1.84 16.33
CA ALA A 130 11.48 -0.52 15.72
C ALA A 130 10.23 -0.45 14.82
N TRP A 131 9.67 -1.59 14.42
CA TRP A 131 8.42 -1.72 13.63
C TRP A 131 7.15 -1.86 14.48
N ALA A 132 7.25 -2.00 15.81
CA ALA A 132 6.13 -2.38 16.68
C ALA A 132 5.01 -1.33 16.81
N ARG A 133 5.15 -0.17 16.19
CA ARG A 133 4.14 0.87 16.17
C ARG A 133 4.18 1.53 14.81
N TRP A 134 3.40 1.01 13.88
CA TRP A 134 2.94 1.71 12.67
C TRP A 134 2.31 3.05 13.07
N ARG A 135 3.14 4.03 13.44
CA ARG A 135 2.77 5.43 13.64
C ARG A 135 2.54 6.00 12.26
N TRP A 136 1.35 5.74 11.76
CA TRP A 136 0.57 6.80 11.16
C TRP A 136 -0.26 7.35 12.32
#